data_AF-A0A8C8HAD2-F1
#
_entry.id   AF-A0A8C8HAD2-F1
#
_cell.length_a   1.000
_cell.length_b   1.000
_cell.length_c   1.000
_cell.angle_alpha   90.00
_cell.angle_beta   90.00
_cell.angle_gamma   90.00
#
_symmetry.space_group_name_H-M   'P 1'
#
loop_
_entity.id
_entity.type
_entity.pdbx_description
1 polymer ?
#
loop_
_entity_poly.entity_id
_entity_poly.type
_entity_poly.pdbx_seq_one_letter_code
_entity_poly.pdbx_strand_id
1 'polypeptide(L)'
;MPCIYIEDFHNNWYGKYSKLERVHSYIQWLFPLQERGMNYQAKELTKKEIEAFLEDETAKKRLVKSYKFMLDFYGIQLSNDSTGEVRRANNWRDRFDNLDRHTHNNLRITRILKCLGILGFPHYQAQLVRFFQEETIVKGNLYNVKESVLNYFISAVIVQQQRKELVEYAYKLYEQSECGPSGVISETITDDRRKRARHKQTEHYLKLRRASEAKTNKDDDDRNNKGAAEKSESSREVSEDNIFIFFPLFY
;
A
#
# COMPACT_ATOMS: atom_id res chain seq x y z
N MET A 1 -2.12 -33.18 -0.70
CA MET A 1 -2.99 -31.99 -0.79
C MET A 1 -3.20 -31.69 -2.26
N PRO A 2 -4.42 -31.35 -2.72
CA PRO A 2 -4.61 -30.91 -4.10
C PRO A 2 -3.73 -29.67 -4.35
N CYS A 3 -2.98 -29.67 -5.46
CA CYS A 3 -2.24 -28.49 -5.89
C CYS A 3 -3.25 -27.37 -6.19
N ILE A 4 -3.13 -26.26 -5.47
CA ILE A 4 -3.93 -25.06 -5.72
C ILE A 4 -3.15 -24.24 -6.74
N TYR A 5 -3.74 -23.99 -7.91
CA TYR A 5 -3.12 -23.16 -8.94
C TYR A 5 -3.67 -21.73 -8.87
N ILE A 6 -2.83 -20.74 -9.20
CA ILE A 6 -3.24 -19.33 -9.21
C ILE A 6 -4.40 -19.11 -10.21
N GLU A 7 -4.37 -19.84 -11.31
CA GLU A 7 -5.39 -19.86 -12.35
C GLU A 7 -6.76 -20.26 -11.83
N ASP A 8 -6.85 -21.10 -10.79
CA ASP A 8 -8.12 -21.50 -10.20
C ASP A 8 -8.83 -20.32 -9.54
N PHE A 9 -8.07 -19.43 -8.89
CA PHE A 9 -8.62 -18.19 -8.34
C PHE A 9 -9.11 -17.28 -9.47
N HIS A 10 -8.25 -17.06 -10.47
CA HIS A 10 -8.58 -16.16 -11.57
C HIS A 10 -9.80 -16.61 -12.38
N ASN A 11 -9.93 -17.91 -12.65
CA ASN A 11 -10.97 -18.43 -13.53
C ASN A 11 -12.28 -18.69 -12.77
N ASN A 12 -12.20 -19.15 -11.51
CA ASN A 12 -13.39 -19.62 -10.79
C ASN A 12 -13.93 -18.63 -9.74
N TRP A 13 -13.19 -17.58 -9.40
CA TRP A 13 -13.55 -16.65 -8.33
C TRP A 13 -13.74 -15.20 -8.80
N TYR A 14 -13.42 -14.88 -10.06
CA TYR A 14 -13.67 -13.55 -10.62
C TYR A 14 -15.15 -13.18 -10.50
N GLY A 15 -15.44 -11.96 -10.04
CA GLY A 15 -16.81 -11.48 -9.76
C GLY A 15 -17.53 -12.13 -8.57
N LYS A 16 -16.96 -13.16 -7.91
CA LYS A 16 -17.58 -13.83 -6.76
C LYS A 16 -17.24 -13.14 -5.45
N TYR A 17 -17.66 -11.88 -5.32
CA TYR A 17 -17.24 -11.00 -4.25
C TYR A 17 -17.55 -11.51 -2.83
N SER A 18 -18.72 -12.09 -2.58
CA SER A 18 -19.06 -12.65 -1.27
C SER A 18 -18.11 -13.80 -0.88
N LYS A 19 -17.61 -14.55 -1.86
CA LYS A 19 -16.63 -15.62 -1.63
C LYS A 19 -15.26 -15.05 -1.25
N LEU A 20 -14.85 -13.96 -1.91
CA LEU A 20 -13.58 -13.26 -1.63
C LEU A 20 -13.58 -12.53 -0.29
N GLU A 21 -14.72 -12.00 0.13
CA GLU A 21 -14.84 -11.41 1.46
C GLU A 21 -14.67 -12.50 2.54
N ARG A 22 -15.40 -13.62 2.41
CA ARG A 22 -15.43 -14.69 3.41
C ARG A 22 -14.15 -15.50 3.54
N VAL A 23 -13.41 -15.71 2.45
CA VAL A 23 -12.19 -16.54 2.47
C VAL A 23 -10.97 -15.63 2.61
N HIS A 24 -10.19 -15.77 3.66
CA HIS A 24 -9.05 -14.87 3.89
C HIS A 24 -7.68 -15.43 3.48
N SER A 25 -7.55 -16.74 3.25
CA SER A 25 -6.26 -17.41 3.03
C SER A 25 -5.65 -17.16 1.64
N TYR A 26 -6.49 -16.94 0.62
CA TYR A 26 -6.05 -16.87 -0.77
C TYR A 26 -5.11 -15.68 -1.04
N ILE A 27 -5.26 -14.58 -0.30
CA ILE A 27 -4.46 -13.37 -0.50
C ILE A 27 -2.96 -13.64 -0.33
N GLN A 28 -2.60 -14.61 0.52
CA GLN A 28 -1.20 -14.95 0.76
C GLN A 28 -0.57 -15.74 -0.37
N TRP A 29 -1.36 -16.52 -1.11
CA TRP A 29 -0.91 -17.21 -2.31
C TRP A 29 -0.85 -16.28 -3.52
N LEU A 30 -1.80 -15.34 -3.66
CA LEU A 30 -1.79 -14.37 -4.76
C LEU A 30 -0.71 -13.29 -4.62
N PHE A 31 -0.42 -12.89 -3.37
CA PHE A 31 0.56 -11.84 -3.06
C PHE A 31 1.50 -12.35 -1.96
N PRO A 32 2.47 -13.21 -2.31
CA PRO A 32 3.40 -13.76 -1.33
C PRO A 32 4.38 -12.67 -0.84
N LEU A 33 4.85 -12.80 0.40
CA LEU A 33 5.78 -11.89 1.06
C LEU A 33 6.87 -12.70 1.77
N GLN A 34 7.99 -12.05 2.10
CA GLN A 34 9.03 -12.62 2.97
C GLN A 34 8.62 -12.64 4.46
N GLU A 35 7.46 -12.06 4.80
CA GLU A 35 6.91 -12.00 6.15
C GLU A 35 5.86 -13.11 6.36
N ARG A 36 5.91 -13.77 7.51
CA ARG A 36 4.89 -14.74 7.93
C ARG A 36 3.52 -14.10 7.96
N GLY A 37 2.52 -14.82 7.46
CA GLY A 37 1.12 -14.42 7.59
C GLY A 37 0.27 -15.48 8.29
N MET A 38 -1.06 -15.29 8.26
CA MET A 38 -2.03 -16.12 9.02
C MET A 38 -2.25 -17.52 8.41
N ASN A 39 -2.01 -17.68 7.11
CA ASN A 39 -2.06 -18.94 6.38
C ASN A 39 -0.70 -19.64 6.46
N TYR A 40 -0.59 -20.62 7.36
CA TYR A 40 0.61 -21.43 7.53
C TYR A 40 0.96 -22.31 6.33
N GLN A 41 0.03 -22.52 5.39
CA GLN A 41 0.28 -23.27 4.16
C GLN A 41 0.87 -22.40 3.04
N ALA A 42 0.81 -21.07 3.18
CA ALA A 42 1.48 -20.16 2.26
C ALA A 42 2.93 -19.97 2.71
N LYS A 43 3.87 -20.52 1.94
CA LYS A 43 5.30 -20.33 2.22
C LYS A 43 5.69 -18.86 2.02
N GLU A 44 6.63 -18.42 2.85
CA GLU A 44 7.27 -17.12 2.72
C GLU A 44 8.15 -17.11 1.47
N LEU A 45 8.24 -15.94 0.82
CA LEU A 45 9.18 -15.76 -0.28
C LEU A 45 10.61 -15.77 0.26
N THR A 46 11.48 -16.48 -0.43
CA THR A 46 12.93 -16.38 -0.25
C THR A 46 13.53 -15.36 -1.22
N LYS A 47 14.73 -14.85 -0.91
CA LYS A 47 15.47 -13.95 -1.82
C LYS A 47 15.70 -14.57 -3.21
N LYS A 48 16.04 -15.87 -3.24
CA LYS A 48 16.24 -16.63 -4.49
C LYS A 48 14.97 -16.74 -5.32
N GLU A 49 13.81 -16.95 -4.69
CA GLU A 49 12.52 -16.98 -5.40
C GLU A 49 12.13 -15.60 -5.94
N ILE A 50 12.50 -14.52 -5.24
CA ILE A 50 12.30 -13.15 -5.75
C ILE A 50 13.15 -12.93 -6.99
N GLU A 51 14.44 -13.28 -6.96
CA GLU A 51 15.34 -13.19 -8.12
C GLU A 51 14.77 -13.98 -9.31
N ALA A 52 14.38 -15.24 -9.09
CA ALA A 52 13.76 -16.06 -10.12
C ALA A 52 12.44 -15.46 -10.65
N PHE A 53 11.61 -14.88 -9.78
CA PHE A 53 10.37 -14.22 -10.19
C PHE A 53 10.64 -13.00 -11.09
N LEU A 54 11.67 -12.21 -10.78
CA LEU A 54 12.02 -11.02 -11.55
C LEU A 54 12.47 -11.36 -12.97
N GLU A 55 12.87 -12.59 -13.25
CA GLU A 55 13.23 -13.08 -14.58
C GLU A 55 12.07 -13.81 -15.31
N ASP A 56 11.00 -14.18 -14.60
CA ASP A 56 9.87 -14.93 -15.16
C ASP A 56 8.70 -14.03 -15.59
N GLU A 57 8.61 -13.79 -16.90
CA GLU A 57 7.52 -13.03 -17.51
C GLU A 57 6.13 -13.66 -17.35
N THR A 58 6.03 -14.98 -17.21
CA THR A 58 4.75 -15.66 -16.97
C THR A 58 4.28 -15.41 -15.53
N ALA A 59 5.19 -15.49 -14.56
CA ALA A 59 4.90 -15.18 -13.17
C ALA A 59 4.48 -13.71 -12.98
N LYS A 60 5.18 -12.78 -13.65
CA LYS A 60 4.80 -11.36 -13.71
C LYS A 60 3.39 -11.16 -14.25
N LYS A 61 3.06 -11.76 -15.40
CA LYS A 61 1.70 -11.68 -15.98
C LYS A 61 0.63 -12.21 -15.03
N ARG A 62 0.92 -13.30 -14.31
CA ARG A 62 0.02 -13.85 -13.28
C ARG A 62 -0.18 -12.88 -12.12
N LEU A 63 0.88 -12.24 -11.64
CA LEU A 63 0.78 -11.23 -10.56
C LEU A 63 -0.05 -10.02 -11.01
N VAL A 64 0.15 -9.51 -12.22
CA VAL A 64 -0.67 -8.42 -12.78
C VAL A 64 -2.14 -8.83 -12.88
N LYS A 65 -2.41 -10.07 -13.30
CA LYS A 65 -3.78 -10.61 -13.35
C LYS A 65 -4.40 -10.72 -11.94
N SER A 66 -3.64 -11.18 -10.95
CA SER A 66 -4.04 -11.16 -9.53
C SER A 66 -4.31 -9.75 -9.02
N TYR A 67 -3.51 -8.78 -9.43
CA TYR A 67 -3.68 -7.38 -9.06
C TYR A 67 -4.99 -6.81 -9.62
N LYS A 68 -5.24 -6.97 -10.93
CA LYS A 68 -6.51 -6.57 -11.57
C LYS A 68 -7.72 -7.24 -10.91
N PHE A 69 -7.59 -8.53 -10.57
CA PHE A 69 -8.61 -9.29 -9.85
C PHE A 69 -8.94 -8.68 -8.48
N MET A 70 -7.93 -8.28 -7.71
CA MET A 70 -8.16 -7.63 -6.41
C MET A 70 -8.65 -6.19 -6.54
N LEU A 71 -8.19 -5.45 -7.54
CA LEU A 71 -8.72 -4.10 -7.83
C LEU A 71 -10.24 -4.16 -8.09
N ASP A 72 -10.69 -5.10 -8.94
CA ASP A 72 -12.11 -5.29 -9.24
C ASP A 72 -12.92 -5.57 -7.96
N PHE A 73 -12.39 -6.44 -7.10
CA PHE A 73 -12.99 -6.72 -5.79
C PHE A 73 -13.13 -5.46 -4.91
N TYR A 74 -12.22 -4.49 -5.02
CA TYR A 74 -12.29 -3.21 -4.32
C TYR A 74 -13.08 -2.11 -5.07
N GLY A 75 -13.65 -2.40 -6.25
CA GLY A 75 -14.35 -1.40 -7.05
C GLY A 75 -13.42 -0.46 -7.81
N ILE A 76 -12.21 -0.93 -8.10
CA ILE A 76 -11.15 -0.21 -8.78
C ILE A 76 -10.81 -0.99 -10.06
N GLN A 77 -10.36 -0.30 -11.10
CA GLN A 77 -9.84 -0.93 -12.31
C GLN A 77 -8.50 -0.31 -12.70
N LEU A 78 -7.60 -1.13 -13.20
CA LEU A 78 -6.34 -0.68 -13.81
C LEU A 78 -6.66 -0.10 -15.19
N SER A 79 -6.45 1.19 -15.39
CA SER A 79 -6.68 1.86 -16.68
C SER A 79 -5.47 1.79 -17.60
N ASN A 80 -4.26 1.66 -17.04
CA ASN A 80 -3.03 1.59 -17.82
C ASN A 80 -2.02 0.62 -17.18
N ASP A 81 -1.72 -0.47 -17.91
CA ASP A 81 -0.81 -1.52 -17.45
C ASP A 81 0.65 -1.05 -17.35
N SER A 82 1.05 -0.05 -18.13
CA SER A 82 2.43 0.46 -18.15
C SER A 82 2.69 1.50 -17.07
N THR A 83 1.74 2.39 -16.81
CA THR A 83 1.90 3.46 -15.80
C THR A 83 1.39 3.05 -14.43
N GLY A 84 0.52 2.04 -14.34
CA GLY A 84 -0.15 1.64 -13.11
C GLY A 84 -1.37 2.47 -12.76
N GLU A 85 -1.80 3.38 -13.64
CA GLU A 85 -2.94 4.26 -13.39
C GLU A 85 -4.20 3.44 -13.10
N VAL A 86 -4.94 3.85 -12.06
CA VAL A 86 -6.18 3.22 -11.64
C VAL A 86 -7.31 4.23 -11.61
N ARG A 87 -8.53 3.74 -11.80
CA ARG A 87 -9.76 4.53 -11.70
C ARG A 87 -10.87 3.70 -11.05
N ARG A 88 -11.98 4.34 -10.69
CA ARG A 88 -13.18 3.63 -10.22
C ARG A 88 -13.67 2.63 -11.28
N ALA A 89 -14.06 1.45 -10.86
CA ALA A 89 -14.80 0.49 -11.68
C ALA A 89 -16.30 0.86 -11.74
N ASN A 90 -17.07 0.24 -12.63
CA ASN A 90 -18.49 0.58 -12.80
C ASN A 90 -19.32 0.30 -11.54
N ASN A 91 -18.96 -0.74 -10.79
CA ASN A 91 -19.62 -1.16 -9.55
C ASN A 91 -19.02 -0.53 -8.28
N TRP A 92 -18.23 0.54 -8.39
CA TRP A 92 -17.42 1.05 -7.28
C TRP A 92 -18.20 1.36 -6.00
N ARG A 93 -19.45 1.82 -6.11
CA ARG A 93 -20.27 2.18 -4.93
C ARG A 93 -20.46 1.01 -3.97
N ASP A 94 -20.96 -0.11 -4.48
CA ASP A 94 -21.21 -1.32 -3.68
C ASP A 94 -19.90 -1.91 -3.16
N ARG A 95 -18.83 -1.84 -3.96
CA ARG A 95 -17.52 -2.38 -3.58
C ARG A 95 -16.83 -1.51 -2.53
N PHE A 96 -16.98 -0.19 -2.60
CA PHE A 96 -16.45 0.75 -1.60
C PHE A 96 -17.17 0.59 -0.27
N ASP A 97 -18.50 0.46 -0.30
CA ASP A 97 -19.27 0.19 0.91
C ASP A 97 -18.83 -1.13 1.58
N ASN A 98 -18.55 -2.17 0.79
CA ASN A 98 -17.96 -3.40 1.32
C ASN A 98 -16.55 -3.17 1.90
N LEU A 99 -15.68 -2.46 1.19
CA LEU A 99 -14.31 -2.17 1.62
C LEU A 99 -14.29 -1.36 2.93
N ASP A 100 -15.15 -0.35 3.04
CA ASP A 100 -15.19 0.55 4.20
C ASP A 100 -15.75 -0.13 5.45
N ARG A 101 -16.65 -1.11 5.28
CA ARG A 101 -17.24 -1.89 6.38
C ARG A 101 -16.31 -2.99 6.90
N HIS A 102 -15.35 -3.45 6.10
CA HIS A 102 -14.51 -4.61 6.43
C HIS A 102 -13.03 -4.23 6.48
N THR A 103 -12.61 -3.70 7.62
CA THR A 103 -11.26 -3.13 7.85
C THR A 103 -10.11 -4.08 7.62
N HIS A 104 -10.31 -5.40 7.71
CA HIS A 104 -9.28 -6.40 7.41
C HIS A 104 -8.81 -6.32 5.94
N ASN A 105 -9.61 -5.75 5.03
CA ASN A 105 -9.20 -5.49 3.66
C ASN A 105 -8.05 -4.45 3.59
N ASN A 106 -7.88 -3.58 4.59
CA ASN A 106 -6.73 -2.69 4.67
C ASN A 106 -5.41 -3.48 4.82
N LEU A 107 -5.43 -4.58 5.56
CA LEU A 107 -4.28 -5.48 5.70
C LEU A 107 -3.98 -6.20 4.38
N ARG A 108 -5.04 -6.61 3.64
CA ARG A 108 -4.91 -7.21 2.31
C ARG A 108 -4.30 -6.22 1.31
N ILE A 109 -4.75 -4.97 1.29
CA ILE A 109 -4.21 -3.91 0.42
C ILE A 109 -2.75 -3.62 0.78
N THR A 110 -2.41 -3.53 2.07
CA THR A 110 -1.02 -3.35 2.51
C THR A 110 -0.13 -4.49 2.03
N ARG A 111 -0.60 -5.73 2.09
CA ARG A 111 0.10 -6.92 1.56
C ARG A 111 0.31 -6.83 0.05
N ILE A 112 -0.72 -6.45 -0.70
CA ILE A 112 -0.65 -6.24 -2.15
C ILE A 112 0.42 -5.19 -2.47
N LEU A 113 0.38 -4.03 -1.80
CA LEU A 113 1.35 -2.95 -2.00
C LEU A 113 2.78 -3.44 -1.75
N LYS A 114 3.06 -4.07 -0.60
CA LYS A 114 4.40 -4.61 -0.30
C LYS A 114 4.86 -5.61 -1.37
N CYS A 115 3.97 -6.51 -1.78
CA CYS A 115 4.28 -7.55 -2.76
C CYS A 115 4.64 -6.95 -4.13
N LEU A 116 3.86 -5.97 -4.59
CA LEU A 116 4.14 -5.24 -5.84
C LEU A 116 5.51 -4.57 -5.80
N GLY A 117 5.88 -3.95 -4.68
CA GLY A 117 7.19 -3.32 -4.52
C GLY A 117 8.36 -4.31 -4.62
N ILE A 118 8.26 -5.44 -3.92
CA ILE A 118 9.31 -6.47 -3.88
C ILE A 118 9.43 -7.20 -5.22
N LEU A 119 8.32 -7.44 -5.93
CA LEU A 119 8.28 -8.25 -7.14
C LEU A 119 8.35 -7.43 -8.45
N GLY A 120 8.89 -6.20 -8.38
CA GLY A 120 9.25 -5.43 -9.58
C GLY A 120 8.13 -4.55 -10.16
N PHE A 121 7.08 -4.24 -9.41
CA PHE A 121 5.97 -3.36 -9.82
C PHE A 121 5.84 -2.09 -8.97
N PRO A 122 6.92 -1.32 -8.70
CA PRO A 122 6.84 -0.11 -7.87
C PRO A 122 5.92 0.96 -8.48
N HIS A 123 5.84 1.03 -9.81
CA HIS A 123 5.00 1.98 -10.54
C HIS A 123 3.50 1.82 -10.24
N TYR A 124 3.04 0.64 -9.80
CA TYR A 124 1.64 0.42 -9.40
C TYR A 124 1.33 0.95 -7.99
N GLN A 125 2.33 0.95 -7.11
CA GLN A 125 2.13 1.28 -5.69
C GLN A 125 1.66 2.73 -5.53
N ALA A 126 2.42 3.68 -6.09
CA ALA A 126 2.13 5.10 -5.93
C ALA A 126 0.76 5.49 -6.51
N GLN A 127 0.39 4.93 -7.67
CA GLN A 127 -0.89 5.18 -8.32
C GLN A 127 -2.07 4.72 -7.45
N LEU A 128 -1.97 3.53 -6.86
CA LEU A 128 -3.01 3.01 -5.98
C LEU A 128 -3.13 3.82 -4.68
N VAL A 129 -2.00 4.21 -4.07
CA VAL A 129 -2.03 5.02 -2.85
C VAL A 129 -2.62 6.41 -3.13
N ARG A 130 -2.23 7.04 -4.25
CA ARG A 130 -2.78 8.33 -4.66
C ARG A 130 -4.29 8.26 -4.89
N PHE A 131 -4.77 7.20 -5.54
CA PHE A 131 -6.20 6.96 -5.70
C PHE A 131 -6.93 6.92 -4.35
N PHE A 132 -6.40 6.19 -3.37
CA PHE A 132 -7.00 6.17 -2.03
C PHE A 132 -6.93 7.52 -1.31
N GLN A 133 -5.86 8.31 -1.49
CA GLN A 133 -5.78 9.67 -0.95
C GLN A 133 -6.89 10.58 -1.52
N GLU A 134 -7.12 10.52 -2.83
CA GLU A 134 -8.21 11.28 -3.47
C GLU A 134 -9.59 10.82 -2.98
N GLU A 135 -9.84 9.52 -2.92
CA GLU A 135 -11.12 8.98 -2.47
C GLU A 135 -11.41 9.30 -1.00
N THR A 136 -10.39 9.24 -0.13
CA THR A 136 -10.55 9.40 1.33
C THR A 136 -10.48 10.85 1.81
N ILE A 137 -9.64 11.68 1.20
CA ILE A 137 -9.40 13.06 1.67
C ILE A 137 -10.25 14.05 0.89
N VAL A 138 -10.29 13.94 -0.44
CA VAL A 138 -10.98 14.92 -1.31
C VAL A 138 -12.45 14.59 -1.46
N LYS A 139 -12.76 13.34 -1.79
CA LYS A 139 -14.12 12.91 -2.12
C LYS A 139 -14.93 12.48 -0.89
N GLY A 140 -14.27 12.28 0.26
CA GLY A 140 -14.92 11.90 1.52
C GLY A 140 -15.51 10.48 1.55
N ASN A 141 -15.09 9.60 0.64
CA ASN A 141 -15.44 8.19 0.67
C ASN A 141 -14.50 7.41 1.59
N LEU A 142 -14.82 6.14 1.88
CA LEU A 142 -13.88 5.20 2.52
C LEU A 142 -13.30 5.73 3.85
N TYR A 143 -14.17 6.23 4.74
CA TYR A 143 -13.78 6.90 5.97
C TYR A 143 -12.90 6.02 6.87
N ASN A 144 -13.22 4.72 6.99
CA ASN A 144 -12.49 3.76 7.81
C ASN A 144 -11.17 3.30 7.14
N VAL A 145 -10.99 3.56 5.85
CA VAL A 145 -9.74 3.30 5.13
C VAL A 145 -8.74 4.45 5.30
N LYS A 146 -9.23 5.68 5.52
CA LYS A 146 -8.42 6.91 5.58
C LYS A 146 -7.19 6.77 6.47
N GLU A 147 -7.34 6.26 7.70
CA GLU A 147 -6.20 6.08 8.60
C GLU A 147 -5.15 5.11 8.05
N SER A 148 -5.61 4.03 7.40
CA SER A 148 -4.72 3.04 6.81
C SER A 148 -3.93 3.59 5.62
N VAL A 149 -4.52 4.50 4.84
CA VAL A 149 -3.81 5.20 3.75
C VAL A 149 -2.57 5.91 4.31
N LEU A 150 -2.73 6.62 5.41
CA LEU A 150 -1.70 7.50 5.97
C LEU A 150 -0.62 6.74 6.72
N ASN A 151 -1.03 5.70 7.45
CA ASN A 151 -0.13 5.02 8.38
C ASN A 151 0.59 3.86 7.69
N TYR A 152 -0.11 3.15 6.80
CA TYR A 152 0.36 1.88 6.25
C TYR A 152 0.58 1.94 4.73
N PHE A 153 -0.35 2.49 3.95
CA PHE A 153 -0.26 2.39 2.49
C PHE A 153 0.89 3.23 1.93
N ILE A 154 1.04 4.47 2.39
CA ILE A 154 2.19 5.32 2.02
C ILE A 154 3.50 4.63 2.41
N SER A 155 3.58 4.07 3.62
CA SER A 155 4.77 3.39 4.12
C SER A 155 5.15 2.15 3.32
N ALA A 156 4.19 1.50 2.65
CA ALA A 156 4.41 0.30 1.85
C ALA A 156 5.01 0.58 0.46
N VAL A 157 4.91 1.81 -0.06
CA VAL A 157 5.52 2.17 -1.35
C VAL A 157 7.04 2.06 -1.23
N ILE A 158 7.71 1.29 -2.09
CA ILE A 158 9.13 0.98 -1.92
C ILE A 158 10.04 2.15 -2.34
N VAL A 159 9.63 2.91 -3.35
CA VAL A 159 10.39 4.05 -3.89
C VAL A 159 10.23 5.26 -2.95
N GLN A 160 11.35 5.71 -2.39
CA GLN A 160 11.39 6.80 -1.43
C GLN A 160 10.87 8.14 -1.98
N GLN A 161 11.26 8.49 -3.20
CA GLN A 161 10.82 9.73 -3.82
C GLN A 161 9.30 9.75 -3.99
N GLN A 162 8.70 8.66 -4.47
CA GLN A 162 7.24 8.51 -4.55
C GLN A 162 6.57 8.57 -3.18
N ARG A 163 7.15 7.96 -2.13
CA ARG A 163 6.65 8.10 -0.75
C ARG A 163 6.58 9.56 -0.31
N LYS A 164 7.67 10.32 -0.54
CA LYS A 164 7.74 11.73 -0.17
C LYS A 164 6.68 12.55 -0.89
N GLU A 165 6.53 12.35 -2.21
CA GLU A 165 5.51 12.99 -3.02
C GLU A 165 4.09 12.68 -2.51
N LEU A 166 3.82 11.43 -2.10
CA LEU A 166 2.52 11.04 -1.52
C LEU A 166 2.27 11.72 -0.17
N VAL A 167 3.28 11.88 0.68
CA VAL A 167 3.15 12.62 1.95
C VAL A 167 2.86 14.10 1.71
N GLU A 168 3.63 14.72 0.82
CA GLU A 168 3.43 16.13 0.42
C GLU A 168 2.06 16.35 -0.21
N TYR A 169 1.63 15.43 -1.08
CA TYR A 169 0.32 15.49 -1.69
C TYR A 169 -0.79 15.39 -0.65
N ALA A 170 -0.70 14.43 0.28
CA ALA A 170 -1.66 14.34 1.37
C ALA A 170 -1.73 15.66 2.14
N TYR A 171 -0.59 16.22 2.56
CA TYR A 171 -0.55 17.48 3.30
C TYR A 171 -1.23 18.63 2.55
N LYS A 172 -0.95 18.81 1.25
CA LYS A 172 -1.61 19.82 0.40
C LYS A 172 -3.13 19.64 0.35
N LEU A 173 -3.61 18.39 0.26
CA LEU A 173 -5.04 18.11 0.27
C LEU A 173 -5.72 18.52 1.59
N TYR A 174 -5.03 18.39 2.73
CA TYR A 174 -5.56 18.91 4.00
C TYR A 174 -5.63 20.42 4.02
N GLU A 175 -4.56 21.12 3.64
CA GLU A 175 -4.56 22.58 3.61
C GLU A 175 -5.69 23.13 2.72
N GLN A 176 -5.96 22.48 1.58
CA GLN A 176 -7.07 22.85 0.70
C GLN A 176 -8.44 22.51 1.28
N SER A 177 -8.57 21.41 2.04
CA SER A 177 -9.81 21.09 2.76
C SER A 177 -10.09 22.02 3.96
N GLU A 178 -9.06 22.66 4.51
CA GLU A 178 -9.17 23.69 5.56
C GLU A 178 -9.54 25.07 4.99
N CYS A 179 -9.30 25.31 3.69
CA CYS A 179 -9.59 26.58 2.98
C CYS A 179 -10.70 26.39 1.93
N GLY A 180 -11.90 25.96 2.35
CA GLY A 180 -13.07 25.88 1.47
C GLY A 180 -13.59 27.28 1.06
N PRO A 181 -14.12 27.46 -0.16
CA PRO A 181 -14.60 28.75 -0.68
C PRO A 181 -15.98 29.10 -0.11
N SER A 182 -16.04 29.55 1.14
CA SER A 182 -16.99 30.57 1.62
C SER A 182 -16.76 30.79 3.11
N GLY A 183 -16.42 32.03 3.48
CA GLY A 183 -16.28 32.46 4.87
C GLY A 183 -17.61 32.49 5.61
N VAL A 184 -18.15 31.32 5.94
CA VAL A 184 -19.25 31.20 6.91
C VAL A 184 -18.73 30.41 8.10
N ILE A 185 -18.28 31.15 9.11
CA ILE A 185 -18.03 30.64 10.45
C ILE A 185 -19.41 30.30 11.02
N SER A 186 -19.80 29.02 10.98
CA SER A 186 -20.91 28.55 11.80
C SER A 186 -20.36 28.24 13.19
N GLU A 187 -20.42 29.23 14.07
CA GLU A 187 -20.18 29.08 15.51
C GLU A 187 -21.25 28.18 16.12
N THR A 188 -20.98 26.87 16.24
CA THR A 188 -21.64 26.02 17.24
C THR A 188 -20.70 24.97 17.80
N ILE A 189 -20.92 24.66 19.08
CA ILE A 189 -20.12 23.98 20.11
C ILE A 189 -19.55 22.57 19.75
N THR A 190 -19.73 22.08 18.53
CA THR A 190 -19.11 20.84 18.01
C THR A 190 -17.65 21.01 17.54
N ASP A 191 -17.19 22.26 17.48
CA ASP A 191 -15.93 22.64 16.85
C ASP A 191 -14.67 22.18 17.61
N ASP A 192 -14.73 22.01 18.92
CA ASP A 192 -13.53 21.77 19.73
C ASP A 192 -13.00 20.32 19.62
N ARG A 193 -13.89 19.32 19.49
CA ARG A 193 -13.48 17.94 19.16
C ARG A 193 -12.93 17.84 17.75
N ARG A 194 -13.54 18.56 16.79
CA ARG A 194 -13.04 18.63 15.43
C ARG A 194 -11.68 19.33 15.39
N LYS A 195 -11.48 20.44 16.13
CA LYS A 195 -10.18 21.14 16.28
C LYS A 195 -9.10 20.21 16.83
N ARG A 196 -9.41 19.43 17.87
CA ARG A 196 -8.47 18.46 18.46
C ARG A 196 -8.16 17.29 17.52
N ALA A 197 -9.16 16.75 16.83
CA ALA A 197 -8.96 15.70 15.83
C ALA A 197 -8.10 16.20 14.65
N ARG A 198 -8.37 17.44 14.18
CA ARG A 198 -7.57 18.16 13.18
C ARG A 198 -6.12 18.34 13.61
N HIS A 199 -5.89 18.86 14.83
CA HIS A 199 -4.54 19.06 15.36
C HIS A 199 -3.76 17.74 15.48
N LYS A 200 -4.40 16.67 15.98
CA LYS A 200 -3.79 15.33 16.01
C LYS A 200 -3.42 14.81 14.62
N GLN A 201 -4.24 15.09 13.61
CA GLN A 201 -4.01 14.65 12.25
C GLN A 201 -2.88 15.46 11.57
N THR A 202 -2.82 16.78 11.76
CA THR A 202 -1.70 17.62 11.30
C THR A 202 -0.38 17.22 11.94
N GLU A 203 -0.35 16.99 13.26
CA GLU A 203 0.83 16.48 13.96
C GLU A 203 1.26 15.12 13.43
N HIS A 204 0.28 14.25 13.13
CA HIS A 204 0.56 12.95 12.50
C HIS A 204 1.23 13.13 11.12
N TYR A 205 0.76 14.07 10.29
CA TYR A 205 1.40 14.37 9.00
C TYR A 205 2.81 14.91 9.14
N LEU A 206 3.02 15.86 10.05
CA LEU A 206 4.35 16.39 10.32
C LEU A 206 5.31 15.30 10.81
N LYS A 207 4.80 14.34 11.62
CA LYS A 207 5.57 13.16 12.03
C LYS A 207 5.92 12.25 10.85
N LEU A 208 4.97 11.97 9.95
CA LEU A 208 5.23 11.19 8.73
C LEU A 208 6.27 11.88 7.84
N ARG A 209 6.17 13.21 7.68
CA ARG A 209 7.11 14.01 6.89
C ARG A 209 8.52 13.95 7.47
N ARG A 210 8.66 14.22 8.77
CA ARG A 210 9.94 14.11 9.50
C ARG A 210 10.54 12.69 9.40
N ALA A 211 9.70 11.65 9.54
CA ALA A 211 10.15 10.27 9.42
C ALA A 211 10.60 9.92 7.99
N SER A 212 9.93 10.48 6.97
CA SER A 212 10.34 10.31 5.58
C SER A 212 11.66 11.03 5.29
N GLU A 213 11.86 12.25 5.79
CA GLU A 213 13.08 13.04 5.67
C GLU A 213 14.27 12.38 6.37
N ALA A 214 14.06 11.84 7.59
CA ALA A 214 15.11 11.14 8.34
C ALA A 214 15.58 9.85 7.64
N LYS A 215 14.68 9.11 6.97
CA LYS A 215 15.05 7.96 6.15
C LYS A 215 15.88 8.36 4.95
N THR A 216 15.58 9.50 4.32
CA THR A 216 16.35 10.01 3.16
C THR A 216 17.79 10.32 3.54
N ASN A 217 18.00 11.02 4.64
CA ASN A 217 19.36 11.33 5.10
C ASN A 217 20.16 10.05 5.41
N LYS A 218 19.50 9.02 5.99
CA LYS A 218 20.16 7.74 6.27
C LYS A 218 20.48 6.95 5.00
N ASP A 219 19.57 6.90 4.03
CA ASP A 219 19.78 6.20 2.74
C ASP A 219 20.83 6.90 1.86
N ASP A 220 20.96 8.24 1.96
CA ASP A 220 21.99 9.03 1.28
C ASP A 220 23.35 8.89 1.97
N ASP A 221 23.40 8.84 3.30
CA ASP A 221 24.62 8.53 4.06
C ASP A 221 25.11 7.10 3.74
N ASP A 222 24.22 6.11 3.73
CA ASP A 222 24.58 4.72 3.37
C ASP A 222 25.01 4.59 1.90
N ARG A 223 24.44 5.37 0.98
CA ARG A 223 24.89 5.42 -0.43
C ARG A 223 26.24 6.11 -0.60
N ASN A 224 26.48 7.23 0.08
CA ASN A 224 27.78 7.91 0.05
C ASN A 224 28.89 7.06 0.69
N ASN A 225 28.56 6.32 1.75
CA ASN A 225 29.51 5.43 2.42
C ASN A 225 29.78 4.16 1.59
N LYS A 226 28.79 3.62 0.87
CA LYS A 226 28.99 2.53 -0.11
C LYS A 226 29.77 2.95 -1.36
N GLY A 227 29.54 4.17 -1.87
CA GLY A 227 30.33 4.73 -2.97
C GLY A 227 31.80 4.98 -2.59
N ALA A 228 32.09 5.18 -1.31
CA ALA A 228 33.46 5.21 -0.78
C ALA A 228 34.05 3.81 -0.58
N ALA A 229 33.24 2.83 -0.15
CA ALA A 229 33.65 1.44 0.07
C ALA A 229 33.90 0.66 -1.24
N GLU A 230 33.23 0.99 -2.35
CA GLU A 230 33.48 0.35 -3.66
C GLU A 230 34.86 0.71 -4.27
N LYS A 231 35.59 1.69 -3.69
CA LYS A 231 36.99 1.99 -4.05
C LYS A 231 38.03 1.20 -3.24
N SER A 232 37.62 0.40 -2.25
CA SER A 232 38.55 -0.45 -1.50
C SER A 232 37.98 -1.87 -1.35
N GLU A 233 38.42 -2.75 -2.25
CA GLU A 233 38.50 -4.22 -2.08
C GLU A 233 37.20 -4.97 -1.72
N SER A 234 36.63 -5.74 -2.64
CA SER A 234 37.01 -7.15 -2.88
C SER A 234 37.29 -7.93 -1.60
N SER A 235 36.35 -8.83 -1.28
CA SER A 235 36.46 -9.89 -0.26
C SER A 235 36.33 -9.44 1.20
N ARG A 236 35.11 -9.53 1.74
CA ARG A 236 34.81 -10.07 3.08
C ARG A 236 33.30 -10.21 3.29
N GLU A 237 32.94 -11.30 3.97
CA GLU A 237 31.58 -11.66 4.41
C GLU A 237 30.89 -10.49 5.11
N VAL A 238 29.65 -10.21 4.71
CA VAL A 238 28.82 -9.20 5.37
C VAL A 238 27.81 -9.89 6.26
N SER A 239 28.03 -9.66 7.55
CA SER A 239 27.17 -9.92 8.69
C SER A 239 25.73 -9.48 8.48
N GLU A 240 24.81 -10.29 8.99
CA GLU A 240 23.42 -9.96 9.28
C GLU A 240 23.36 -8.65 10.08
N ASP A 241 22.70 -7.64 9.51
CA ASP A 241 21.90 -6.65 10.24
C ASP A 241 21.43 -5.54 9.30
N ASN A 242 20.17 -5.63 8.90
CA ASN A 242 19.27 -4.51 8.57
C ASN A 242 18.01 -5.13 7.97
N ILE A 243 16.83 -4.85 8.54
CA ILE A 243 15.58 -4.48 7.83
C ILE A 243 14.37 -4.56 8.78
N PHE A 244 13.91 -3.35 9.16
CA PHE A 244 12.56 -2.92 9.51
C PHE A 244 11.86 -3.47 10.77
N ILE A 245 11.95 -2.66 11.83
CA ILE A 245 10.98 -2.56 12.92
C ILE A 245 9.65 -2.01 12.37
N PHE A 246 8.53 -2.74 12.52
CA PHE A 246 7.23 -2.16 12.86
C PHE A 246 6.31 -3.20 13.54
N PHE A 247 5.62 -2.71 14.58
CA PHE A 247 4.88 -3.41 15.64
C PHE A 247 3.70 -4.30 15.21
N PRO A 248 3.33 -5.29 16.05
CA PRO A 248 2.06 -6.01 15.96
C PRO A 248 0.96 -5.24 16.69
N LEU A 249 -0.17 -4.98 16.04
CA LEU A 249 -1.44 -4.79 16.72
C LEU A 249 -2.52 -5.48 15.90
N PHE A 250 -2.73 -6.76 16.23
CA PHE A 250 -3.98 -7.46 15.99
C PHE A 250 -4.90 -7.18 17.18
N TYR A 251 -6.14 -6.80 16.90
CA TYR A 251 -7.31 -7.21 17.66
C TYR A 251 -8.35 -7.69 16.66
#